data_AF-A0A956TZV8-F1
#
_entry.id   AF-A0A956TZV8-F1
#
_cell.length_a   1.000
_cell.length_b   1.000
_cell.length_c   1.000
_cell.angle_alpha   90.00
_cell.angle_beta   90.00
_cell.angle_gamma   90.00
#
_symmetry.space_group_name_H-M   'P 1'
#
loop_
_entity.id
_entity.type
_entity.pdbx_description
1 polymer ?
#
loop_
_entity_poly.entity_id
_entity_poly.type
_entity_poly.pdbx_seq_one_letter_code
_entity_poly.pdbx_strand_id
1 'polypeptide(L)'
;SPFVKDAFTEDAAIDWEKLEKAFQYSVRFLDNVLDYNMHKHPLSYQTKASTHSRRIGVGFTGFGDMLAKLNIKYDTPEGVEFADKMFEHIKNTVYEASSDLATEKGTFPVYDRDTHINLPFVKTVDERVQAKIKKQGLRNACILTVPPVGSGSVLAGTTSGVEPMFALSYFRRSKSLSKGEFKVYHPLVGEYLEKFGLTSEKELPDTFVTSHQIKPEMRVRMQAAIQKHIDSCISSTVNLPENITLDEVENVYFLAWKLGCKGITVYREGSREGILVTEDQANAQQKSKDEKNLPTQTQDEGMKKTHHPNPISSPRPTQMPEIKPIKRPPYLEGFTEVIKTGYGNLYVTINTYDGRPFEVFVQIGKSGYSTMADAEATGRLVSLALRSGISVKDVVEQLEGIGGSSPVFSEGKLVMSIPDAIATVLKKHFGAAPANASGGHAETSAAPRKVTDLNLERCPDCGDRALAFEAGCMTCRSCGFSKCD
;
A
#
# COMPACT_ATOMS: atom_id res chain seq x y z
N SER A 1 15.64 4.27 21.00
CA SER A 1 15.38 5.71 21.15
C SER A 1 16.61 6.45 21.69
N PRO A 2 17.06 7.54 21.05
CA PRO A 2 18.14 8.41 21.55
C PRO A 2 17.67 9.38 22.67
N PHE A 3 16.39 9.35 23.02
CA PHE A 3 15.76 10.25 23.99
C PHE A 3 15.47 9.57 25.35
N VAL A 4 16.17 8.48 25.67
CA VAL A 4 16.05 7.78 26.96
C VAL A 4 17.41 7.80 27.65
N LYS A 5 17.44 8.28 28.89
CA LYS A 5 18.58 8.20 29.81
C LYS A 5 18.50 6.90 30.58
N ASP A 6 19.67 6.34 30.93
CA ASP A 6 19.78 5.15 31.78
C ASP A 6 18.91 3.96 31.29
N ALA A 7 18.86 3.80 29.97
CA ALA A 7 17.98 2.84 29.31
C ALA A 7 18.15 1.41 29.88
N PHE A 8 17.02 0.73 30.04
CA PHE A 8 16.88 -0.63 30.59
C PHE A 8 17.18 -0.76 32.09
N THR A 9 17.24 0.34 32.84
CA THR A 9 17.40 0.34 34.30
C THR A 9 16.13 0.84 35.00
N GLU A 10 16.07 0.73 36.33
CA GLU A 10 14.97 1.29 37.13
C GLU A 10 14.94 2.83 37.10
N ASP A 11 16.08 3.47 36.84
CA ASP A 11 16.24 4.93 36.73
C ASP A 11 15.95 5.45 35.30
N ALA A 12 15.50 4.57 34.38
CA ALA A 12 15.29 4.94 33.00
C ALA A 12 14.25 6.05 32.86
N ALA A 13 14.62 7.14 32.18
CA ALA A 13 13.77 8.32 32.05
C ALA A 13 13.88 8.99 30.67
N ILE A 14 12.85 9.72 30.27
CA ILE A 14 12.87 10.52 29.04
C ILE A 14 13.86 11.68 29.19
N ASP A 15 14.71 11.88 28.18
CA ASP A 15 15.52 13.08 28.00
C ASP A 15 14.65 14.22 27.43
N TRP A 16 13.81 14.82 28.27
CA TRP A 16 12.82 15.82 27.87
C TRP A 16 13.44 17.01 27.14
N GLU A 17 14.61 17.48 27.60
CA GLU A 17 15.30 18.61 26.96
C GLU A 17 15.61 18.32 25.48
N LYS A 18 16.12 17.12 25.18
CA LYS A 18 16.42 16.73 23.79
C LYS A 18 15.16 16.43 23.00
N LEU A 19 14.18 15.78 23.61
CA LEU A 19 12.93 15.41 22.94
C LEU A 19 12.13 16.66 22.54
N GLU A 20 12.01 17.63 23.44
CA GLU A 20 11.35 18.91 23.17
C GLU A 20 12.04 19.68 22.05
N LYS A 21 13.37 19.80 22.10
CA LYS A 21 14.16 20.45 21.04
C LYS A 21 13.93 19.77 19.70
N ALA A 22 13.89 18.43 19.66
CA ALA A 22 13.61 17.69 18.43
C ALA A 22 12.23 18.01 17.86
N PHE A 23 11.19 18.08 18.69
CA PHE A 23 9.84 18.47 18.28
C PHE A 23 9.77 19.94 17.81
N GLN A 24 10.38 20.87 18.55
CA GLN A 24 10.44 22.28 18.17
C GLN A 24 11.15 22.47 16.81
N TYR A 25 12.28 21.80 16.62
CA TYR A 25 13.01 21.82 15.35
C TYR A 25 12.20 21.17 14.23
N SER A 26 11.46 20.10 14.51
CA SER A 26 10.59 19.44 13.52
C SER A 26 9.46 20.37 13.05
N VAL A 27 8.81 21.10 13.97
CA VAL A 27 7.79 22.11 13.62
C VAL A 27 8.39 23.17 12.69
N ARG A 28 9.53 23.76 13.06
CA ARG A 28 10.20 24.77 12.23
C ARG A 28 10.68 24.22 10.89
N PHE A 29 11.23 23.01 10.88
CA PHE A 29 11.69 22.35 9.67
C PHE A 29 10.53 22.12 8.70
N LEU A 30 9.40 21.57 9.17
CA LEU A 30 8.25 21.33 8.32
C LEU A 30 7.58 22.64 7.86
N ASP A 31 7.54 23.68 8.69
CA ASP A 31 7.08 25.01 8.26
C ASP A 31 7.97 25.59 7.15
N ASN A 32 9.30 25.43 7.25
CA ASN A 32 10.23 25.85 6.19
C ASN A 32 10.04 25.02 4.90
N VAL A 33 9.72 23.72 5.01
CA VAL A 33 9.44 22.86 3.86
C VAL A 33 8.22 23.36 3.07
N LEU A 34 7.20 23.92 3.74
CA LEU A 34 6.06 24.54 3.05
C LEU A 34 6.50 25.69 2.15
N ASP A 35 7.38 26.56 2.65
CA ASP A 35 7.88 27.71 1.88
C ASP A 35 8.78 27.24 0.73
N TYR A 36 9.67 26.26 0.98
CA TYR A 36 10.53 25.66 -0.04
C TYR A 36 9.74 25.00 -1.19
N ASN A 37 8.59 24.40 -0.88
CA ASN A 37 7.76 23.69 -1.84
C ASN A 37 6.68 24.55 -2.51
N MET A 38 6.52 25.82 -2.13
CA MET A 38 5.39 26.66 -2.54
C MET A 38 5.19 26.72 -4.07
N HIS A 39 6.29 26.76 -4.82
CA HIS A 39 6.30 26.82 -6.30
C HIS A 39 6.51 25.45 -6.96
N LYS A 40 6.54 24.37 -6.18
CA LYS A 40 6.80 22.99 -6.65
C LYS A 40 5.57 22.10 -6.64
N HIS A 41 4.45 22.61 -6.14
CA HIS A 41 3.19 21.90 -6.21
C HIS A 41 2.77 21.69 -7.67
N PRO A 42 2.44 20.45 -8.09
CA PRO A 42 2.00 20.16 -9.45
C PRO A 42 0.76 20.94 -9.89
N LEU A 43 -0.12 21.31 -8.95
CA LEU A 43 -1.42 21.91 -9.24
C LEU A 43 -1.64 23.16 -8.37
N SER A 44 -2.16 24.22 -8.98
CA SER A 44 -2.33 25.53 -8.32
C SER A 44 -3.27 25.48 -7.11
N TYR A 45 -4.26 24.58 -7.10
CA TYR A 45 -5.13 24.38 -5.94
C TYR A 45 -4.37 23.82 -4.74
N GLN A 46 -3.32 23.03 -4.95
CA GLN A 46 -2.48 22.50 -3.88
C GLN A 46 -1.64 23.61 -3.27
N THR A 47 -1.07 24.49 -4.11
CA THR A 47 -0.41 25.71 -3.64
C THR A 47 -1.36 26.54 -2.78
N LYS A 48 -2.56 26.84 -3.31
CA LYS A 48 -3.57 27.61 -2.56
C LYS A 48 -3.90 26.96 -1.21
N ALA A 49 -4.18 25.67 -1.17
CA ALA A 49 -4.50 24.95 0.08
C ALA A 49 -3.33 24.95 1.08
N SER A 50 -2.11 24.72 0.59
CA SER A 50 -0.86 24.73 1.38
C SER A 50 -0.59 26.10 1.98
N THR A 51 -0.64 27.17 1.16
CA THR A 51 -0.46 28.55 1.64
C THR A 51 -1.52 28.92 2.66
N HIS A 52 -2.78 28.62 2.37
CA HIS A 52 -3.94 29.06 3.16
C HIS A 52 -3.93 28.48 4.57
N SER A 53 -3.64 27.19 4.71
CA SER A 53 -3.77 26.47 5.98
C SER A 53 -2.43 26.16 6.66
N ARG A 54 -1.31 26.20 5.92
CA ARG A 54 0.03 25.85 6.39
C ARG A 54 0.09 24.58 7.26
N ARG A 55 -0.67 23.55 6.87
CA ARG A 55 -0.75 22.29 7.62
C ARG A 55 0.57 21.55 7.53
N ILE A 56 1.05 21.09 8.67
CA ILE A 56 2.21 20.21 8.79
C ILE A 56 1.81 18.91 9.49
N GLY A 57 2.70 17.94 9.49
CA GLY A 57 2.49 16.64 10.12
C GLY A 57 3.75 16.19 10.84
N VAL A 58 3.99 16.75 12.02
CA VAL A 58 5.05 16.30 12.91
C VAL A 58 4.63 14.94 13.47
N GLY A 59 5.40 13.91 13.13
CA GLY A 59 5.24 12.56 13.65
C GLY A 59 6.50 12.07 14.34
N PHE A 60 6.50 10.79 14.69
CA PHE A 60 7.59 10.12 15.39
C PHE A 60 7.69 8.66 14.93
N THR A 61 8.75 8.00 15.37
CA THR A 61 8.97 6.57 15.18
C THR A 61 9.71 6.02 16.40
N GLY A 62 9.69 4.71 16.61
CA GLY A 62 10.40 4.07 17.72
C GLY A 62 9.70 4.20 19.08
N PHE A 63 8.37 4.36 19.09
CA PHE A 63 7.62 4.43 20.35
C PHE A 63 7.68 3.12 21.13
N GLY A 64 7.46 1.97 20.47
CA GLY A 64 7.63 0.65 21.09
C GLY A 64 9.04 0.45 21.67
N ASP A 65 10.06 0.91 20.95
CA ASP A 65 11.44 0.86 21.45
C ASP A 65 11.67 1.75 22.67
N MET A 66 11.04 2.93 22.70
CA MET A 66 11.15 3.84 23.84
C MET A 66 10.55 3.21 25.09
N LEU A 67 9.36 2.60 24.99
CA LEU A 67 8.73 1.93 26.13
C LEU A 67 9.61 0.79 26.66
N ALA A 68 10.16 -0.06 25.78
CA ALA A 68 11.09 -1.10 26.19
C ALA A 68 12.36 -0.54 26.87
N LYS A 69 12.93 0.56 26.36
CA LYS A 69 14.06 1.24 27.02
C LYS A 69 13.72 1.85 28.38
N LEU A 70 12.47 2.23 28.59
CA LEU A 70 11.97 2.78 29.86
C LEU A 70 11.51 1.69 30.84
N ASN A 71 11.65 0.42 30.50
CA ASN A 71 11.09 -0.70 31.26
C ASN A 71 9.56 -0.61 31.44
N ILE A 72 8.86 -0.03 30.47
CA ILE A 72 7.40 0.07 30.44
C ILE A 72 6.88 -0.92 29.41
N LYS A 73 5.96 -1.79 29.83
CA LYS A 73 5.32 -2.74 28.92
C LYS A 73 4.24 -2.05 28.10
N TYR A 74 4.23 -2.31 26.78
CA TYR A 74 3.38 -1.60 25.82
C TYR A 74 1.87 -1.78 26.10
N ASP A 75 1.45 -2.99 26.42
CA ASP A 75 0.04 -3.41 26.45
C ASP A 75 -0.53 -3.53 27.86
N THR A 76 -0.11 -2.64 28.76
CA THR A 76 -0.65 -2.52 30.13
C THR A 76 -1.34 -1.18 30.36
N PRO A 77 -2.24 -1.07 31.36
CA PRO A 77 -2.84 0.20 31.74
C PRO A 77 -1.80 1.29 32.04
N GLU A 78 -0.70 0.93 32.69
CA GLU A 78 0.41 1.84 33.01
C GLU A 78 1.10 2.34 31.74
N GLY A 79 1.32 1.47 30.75
CA GLY A 79 1.87 1.86 29.45
C GLY A 79 0.94 2.81 28.68
N VAL A 80 -0.37 2.58 28.72
CA VAL A 80 -1.38 3.46 28.11
C VAL A 80 -1.43 4.82 28.81
N GLU A 81 -1.42 4.85 30.14
CA GLU A 81 -1.40 6.09 30.93
C GLU A 81 -0.10 6.89 30.70
N PHE A 82 1.04 6.19 30.64
CA PHE A 82 2.31 6.80 30.31
C PHE A 82 2.28 7.46 28.92
N ALA A 83 1.72 6.77 27.92
CA ALA A 83 1.55 7.31 26.58
C ALA A 83 0.68 8.58 26.60
N ASP A 84 -0.46 8.55 27.30
CA ASP A 84 -1.36 9.70 27.46
C ASP A 84 -0.58 10.95 27.95
N LYS A 85 0.13 10.81 29.08
CA LYS A 85 0.91 11.91 29.67
C LYS A 85 2.07 12.37 28.77
N MET A 86 2.77 11.43 28.14
CA MET A 86 3.86 11.76 27.24
C MET A 86 3.36 12.57 26.03
N PHE A 87 2.25 12.15 25.43
CA PHE A 87 1.68 12.83 24.27
C PHE A 87 0.98 14.14 24.63
N GLU A 88 0.47 14.28 25.86
CA GLU A 88 0.05 15.57 26.40
C GLU A 88 1.18 16.59 26.37
N HIS A 89 2.35 16.20 26.89
CA HIS A 89 3.54 17.06 26.89
C HIS A 89 3.96 17.45 25.47
N ILE A 90 4.07 16.46 24.57
CA ILE A 90 4.44 16.69 23.16
C ILE A 90 3.46 17.64 22.47
N LYS A 91 2.15 17.47 22.69
CA LYS A 91 1.10 18.35 22.17
C LYS A 91 1.32 19.79 22.63
N ASN A 92 1.62 20.01 23.90
CA ASN A 92 1.87 21.36 24.41
C ASN A 92 3.16 21.95 23.80
N THR A 93 4.24 21.16 23.68
CA THR A 93 5.50 21.60 23.06
C THR A 93 5.35 22.04 21.60
N VAL A 94 4.64 21.29 20.77
CA VAL A 94 4.52 21.62 19.34
C VAL A 94 3.56 22.77 19.06
N TYR A 95 2.49 22.91 19.86
CA TYR A 95 1.59 24.07 19.78
C TYR A 95 2.29 25.35 20.25
N GLU A 96 3.10 25.25 21.30
CA GLU A 96 3.97 26.33 21.72
C GLU A 96 4.94 26.75 20.61
N ALA A 97 5.62 25.79 19.98
CA ALA A 97 6.55 26.06 18.88
C ALA A 97 5.85 26.74 17.69
N SER A 98 4.64 26.33 17.33
CA SER A 98 3.87 26.99 16.26
C SER A 98 3.46 28.42 16.65
N SER A 99 3.16 28.67 17.92
CA SER A 99 2.88 30.02 18.44
C SER A 99 4.12 30.92 18.42
N ASP A 100 5.30 30.37 18.75
CA ASP A 100 6.56 31.10 18.63
C ASP A 100 6.87 31.47 17.18
N LEU A 101 6.67 30.53 16.24
CA LEU A 101 6.80 30.82 14.81
C LEU A 101 5.78 31.84 14.31
N ALA A 102 4.59 31.92 14.91
CA ALA A 102 3.62 32.94 14.56
C ALA A 102 4.13 34.35 14.91
N THR A 103 4.87 34.48 16.01
CA THR A 103 5.51 35.74 16.39
C THR A 103 6.62 36.12 15.42
N GLU A 104 7.44 35.14 15.00
CA GLU A 104 8.56 35.37 14.07
C GLU A 104 8.08 35.65 12.63
N LYS A 105 7.12 34.88 12.13
CA LYS A 105 6.77 34.80 10.70
C LYS A 105 5.34 35.19 10.36
N GLY A 106 4.53 35.54 11.35
CA GLY A 106 3.09 35.74 11.23
C GLY A 106 2.29 34.44 11.31
N THR A 107 1.00 34.56 11.59
CA THR A 107 0.06 33.42 11.63
C THR A 107 -0.17 32.81 10.25
N PHE A 108 -0.80 31.63 10.16
CA PHE A 108 -1.29 31.18 8.85
C PHE A 108 -2.40 32.11 8.33
N PRO A 109 -2.58 32.22 7.00
CA PRO A 109 -3.43 33.26 6.39
C PRO A 109 -4.88 33.31 6.86
N VAL A 110 -5.49 32.17 7.20
CA VAL A 110 -6.88 32.12 7.71
C VAL A 110 -6.99 31.84 9.20
N TYR A 111 -5.94 32.16 9.95
CA TYR A 111 -6.03 32.14 11.39
C TYR A 111 -7.01 33.21 11.86
N ASP A 112 -8.10 32.76 12.46
CA ASP A 112 -9.04 33.59 13.20
C ASP A 112 -8.91 33.31 14.70
N ARG A 113 -8.56 34.33 15.49
CA ARG A 113 -8.25 34.16 16.91
C ARG A 113 -9.42 33.56 17.69
N ASP A 114 -10.61 34.12 17.51
CA ASP A 114 -11.78 33.77 18.32
C ASP A 114 -12.30 32.37 17.96
N THR A 115 -12.25 32.00 16.68
CA THR A 115 -12.60 30.65 16.23
C THR A 115 -11.58 29.64 16.72
N HIS A 116 -10.28 29.88 16.49
CA HIS A 116 -9.25 28.85 16.70
C HIS A 116 -8.98 28.57 18.17
N ILE A 117 -9.01 29.59 19.04
CA ILE A 117 -8.83 29.37 20.48
C ILE A 117 -9.99 28.56 21.08
N ASN A 118 -11.17 28.61 20.45
CA ASN A 118 -12.35 27.93 20.92
C ASN A 118 -12.54 26.53 20.32
N LEU A 119 -11.67 26.10 19.41
CA LEU A 119 -11.73 24.75 18.85
C LEU A 119 -11.58 23.69 19.96
N PRO A 120 -12.38 22.60 19.92
CA PRO A 120 -12.36 21.58 20.97
C PRO A 120 -10.96 21.03 21.26
N PHE A 121 -10.15 20.81 20.23
CA PHE A 121 -8.79 20.31 20.39
C PHE A 121 -7.85 21.34 21.06
N VAL A 122 -7.90 22.61 20.64
CA VAL A 122 -7.05 23.68 21.19
C VAL A 122 -7.37 23.94 22.66
N LYS A 123 -8.63 23.78 23.08
CA LYS A 123 -9.02 23.85 24.50
C LYS A 123 -8.38 22.77 25.39
N THR A 124 -7.87 21.68 24.81
CA THR A 124 -7.18 20.63 25.57
C THR A 124 -5.70 20.93 25.82
N VAL A 125 -5.13 21.92 25.12
CA VAL A 125 -3.75 22.36 25.33
C VAL A 125 -3.66 23.05 26.70
N ASP A 126 -2.52 23.00 27.37
CA ASP A 126 -2.38 23.61 28.71
C ASP A 126 -2.68 25.12 28.72
N GLU A 127 -3.05 25.67 29.90
CA GLU A 127 -3.47 27.07 30.02
C GLU A 127 -2.37 28.06 29.61
N ARG A 128 -1.11 27.71 29.85
CA ARG A 128 0.07 28.52 29.54
C ARG A 128 0.21 28.70 28.02
N VAL A 129 0.09 27.61 27.27
CA VAL A 129 0.17 27.61 25.81
C VAL A 129 -1.11 28.20 25.22
N GLN A 130 -2.29 27.98 25.82
CA GLN A 130 -3.52 28.68 25.41
C GLN A 130 -3.36 30.21 25.54
N ALA A 131 -2.80 30.71 26.65
CA ALA A 131 -2.54 32.13 26.84
C ALA A 131 -1.55 32.66 25.79
N LYS A 132 -0.54 31.86 25.44
CA LYS A 132 0.43 32.16 24.39
C LYS A 132 -0.23 32.26 23.01
N ILE A 133 -1.07 31.29 22.65
CA ILE A 133 -1.85 31.28 21.39
C ILE A 133 -2.80 32.48 21.32
N LYS A 134 -3.47 32.85 22.42
CA LYS A 134 -4.32 34.05 22.48
C LYS A 134 -3.54 35.31 22.14
N LYS A 135 -2.30 35.43 22.64
CA LYS A 135 -1.44 36.59 22.44
C LYS A 135 -0.82 36.62 21.03
N GLN A 136 -0.26 35.49 20.58
CA GLN A 136 0.64 35.41 19.41
C GLN A 136 -0.02 34.83 18.16
N GLY A 137 -1.07 34.02 18.33
CA GLY A 137 -1.68 33.23 17.26
C GLY A 137 -0.92 31.94 16.95
N LEU A 138 -1.28 31.27 15.86
CA LEU A 138 -0.67 30.02 15.41
C LEU A 138 -0.11 30.15 14.00
N ARG A 139 1.06 29.55 13.74
CA ARG A 139 1.68 29.51 12.42
C ARG A 139 1.08 28.43 11.52
N ASN A 140 0.54 27.36 12.10
CA ASN A 140 0.06 26.18 11.37
C ASN A 140 -1.34 25.80 11.84
N ALA A 141 -2.26 25.48 10.91
CA ALA A 141 -3.62 25.08 11.27
C ALA A 141 -3.72 23.64 11.80
N CYS A 142 -2.73 22.80 11.51
CA CYS A 142 -2.64 21.42 11.96
C CYS A 142 -1.16 21.05 12.07
N ILE A 143 -0.76 20.35 13.14
CA ILE A 143 0.64 20.21 13.56
C ILE A 143 1.05 18.76 13.73
N LEU A 144 0.27 17.93 14.42
CA LEU A 144 0.68 16.59 14.85
C LEU A 144 -0.01 15.50 14.03
N THR A 145 0.74 14.45 13.67
CA THR A 145 0.19 13.24 13.06
C THR A 145 1.02 12.02 13.45
N VAL A 146 0.45 10.83 13.28
CA VAL A 146 1.23 9.59 13.27
C VAL A 146 1.10 8.99 11.88
N PRO A 147 2.06 9.25 10.97
CA PRO A 147 2.01 8.69 9.63
C PRO A 147 2.54 7.26 9.63
N PRO A 148 2.31 6.47 8.55
CA PRO A 148 3.08 5.26 8.32
C PRO A 148 4.56 5.61 8.15
N VAL A 149 5.44 5.03 8.96
CA VAL A 149 6.89 5.31 8.91
C VAL A 149 7.67 4.08 8.46
N GLY A 150 7.18 3.34 7.45
CA GLY A 150 7.79 2.07 7.01
C GLY A 150 9.28 2.20 6.64
N SER A 151 9.61 2.95 5.59
CA SER A 151 11.01 3.12 5.17
C SER A 151 11.82 3.97 6.16
N GLY A 152 11.20 4.97 6.78
CA GLY A 152 11.89 5.86 7.73
C GLY A 152 12.30 5.13 9.01
N SER A 153 11.46 4.23 9.53
CA SER A 153 11.76 3.43 10.72
C SER A 153 12.85 2.40 10.46
N VAL A 154 12.87 1.79 9.27
CA VAL A 154 13.96 0.90 8.84
C VAL A 154 15.28 1.66 8.75
N LEU A 155 15.27 2.86 8.15
CA LEU A 155 16.47 3.72 8.09
C LEU A 155 16.95 4.12 9.49
N ALA A 156 16.01 4.47 10.38
CA ALA A 156 16.32 4.83 11.76
C ALA A 156 16.67 3.62 12.65
N GLY A 157 16.42 2.39 12.19
CA GLY A 157 16.59 1.17 12.97
C GLY A 157 15.66 1.09 14.18
N THR A 158 14.39 1.46 14.03
CA THR A 158 13.41 1.52 15.14
C THR A 158 12.06 0.91 14.76
N THR A 159 11.15 0.75 15.74
CA THR A 159 9.73 0.43 15.43
C THR A 159 9.06 1.56 14.62
N SER A 160 8.03 1.22 13.84
CA SER A 160 7.36 2.18 12.95
C SER A 160 6.27 2.96 13.68
N GLY A 161 6.40 4.28 13.78
CA GLY A 161 5.36 5.13 14.36
C GLY A 161 5.02 4.78 15.81
N VAL A 162 3.73 4.53 16.07
CA VAL A 162 3.18 4.05 17.35
C VAL A 162 3.27 2.55 17.53
N GLU A 163 3.68 1.81 16.50
CA GLU A 163 3.60 0.35 16.53
C GLU A 163 4.58 -0.25 17.53
N PRO A 164 4.21 -1.38 18.18
CA PRO A 164 5.15 -2.24 18.89
C PRO A 164 6.13 -2.89 17.91
N MET A 165 7.08 -3.69 18.41
CA MET A 165 7.91 -4.52 17.55
C MET A 165 7.03 -5.50 16.78
N PHE A 166 7.24 -5.65 15.47
CA PHE A 166 6.52 -6.68 14.71
C PHE A 166 7.03 -8.08 15.08
N ALA A 167 8.36 -8.22 15.12
CA ALA A 167 9.06 -9.43 15.54
C ALA A 167 10.38 -9.06 16.21
N LEU A 168 10.84 -9.88 17.15
CA LEU A 168 12.15 -9.73 17.81
C LEU A 168 13.31 -10.04 16.86
N SER A 169 13.07 -10.93 15.89
CA SER A 169 14.01 -11.33 14.85
C SER A 169 13.29 -11.82 13.60
N TYR A 170 13.96 -11.75 12.46
CA TYR A 170 13.49 -12.27 11.18
C TYR A 170 14.63 -12.90 10.38
N PHE A 171 14.33 -13.87 9.51
CA PHE A 171 15.32 -14.45 8.61
C PHE A 171 15.43 -13.64 7.32
N ARG A 172 16.65 -13.21 6.97
CA ARG A 172 16.94 -12.58 5.68
C ARG A 172 17.76 -13.50 4.81
N ARG A 173 17.31 -13.62 3.55
CA ARG A 173 18.03 -14.36 2.51
C ARG A 173 18.91 -13.42 1.71
N SER A 174 20.23 -13.55 1.82
CA SER A 174 21.16 -12.76 1.02
C SER A 174 21.43 -13.47 -0.32
N LYS A 175 21.03 -12.84 -1.43
CA LYS A 175 21.37 -13.33 -2.78
C LYS A 175 22.80 -12.98 -3.20
N SER A 176 23.45 -11.98 -2.59
CA SER A 176 24.75 -11.46 -3.02
C SER A 176 25.95 -11.89 -2.18
N LEU A 177 25.78 -12.16 -0.87
CA LEU A 177 26.92 -12.41 0.03
C LEU A 177 27.18 -13.89 0.34
N SER A 178 26.19 -14.79 0.25
CA SER A 178 26.39 -16.16 0.77
C SER A 178 25.36 -17.23 0.40
N LYS A 179 24.28 -16.92 -0.35
CA LYS A 179 23.15 -17.85 -0.58
C LYS A 179 22.54 -18.45 0.70
N GLY A 180 22.91 -17.95 1.89
CA GLY A 180 22.41 -18.39 3.19
C GLY A 180 21.24 -17.55 3.69
N GLU A 181 20.47 -18.12 4.60
CA GLU A 181 19.50 -17.42 5.43
C GLU A 181 20.17 -17.06 6.76
N PHE A 182 20.10 -15.79 7.14
CA PHE A 182 20.69 -15.30 8.40
C PHE A 182 19.59 -14.72 9.26
N LYS A 183 19.59 -15.08 10.54
CA LYS A 183 18.72 -14.46 11.54
C LYS A 183 19.21 -13.05 11.80
N VAL A 184 18.32 -12.08 11.66
CA VAL A 184 18.58 -10.67 11.91
C VAL A 184 17.66 -10.24 13.04
N TYR A 185 18.24 -9.69 14.11
CA TYR A 185 17.48 -9.13 15.22
C TYR A 185 16.91 -7.77 14.87
N HIS A 186 15.78 -7.43 15.50
CA HIS A 186 15.38 -6.04 15.61
C HIS A 186 16.53 -5.25 16.27
N PRO A 187 16.89 -4.04 15.79
CA PRO A 187 18.07 -3.33 16.29
C PRO A 187 18.10 -3.15 17.81
N LEU A 188 16.95 -2.86 18.44
CA LEU A 188 16.85 -2.77 19.89
C LEU A 188 17.17 -4.08 20.62
N VAL A 189 16.76 -5.22 20.05
CA VAL A 189 17.08 -6.55 20.60
C VAL A 189 18.58 -6.76 20.56
N GLY A 190 19.22 -6.44 19.43
CA GLY A 190 20.69 -6.49 19.32
C GLY A 190 21.38 -5.61 20.35
N GLU A 191 20.92 -4.35 20.51
CA GLU A 191 21.44 -3.42 21.52
C GLU A 191 21.35 -3.99 22.95
N TYR A 192 20.22 -4.61 23.30
CA TYR A 192 20.01 -5.19 24.61
C TYR A 192 20.90 -6.40 24.86
N LEU A 193 20.94 -7.35 23.90
CA LEU A 193 21.76 -8.55 24.01
C LEU A 193 23.24 -8.20 24.18
N GLU A 194 23.75 -7.24 23.40
CA GLU A 194 25.13 -6.76 23.51
C GLU A 194 25.40 -6.11 24.87
N LYS A 195 24.50 -5.21 25.33
CA LYS A 195 24.67 -4.50 26.61
C LYS A 195 24.74 -5.43 27.81
N PHE A 196 23.97 -6.52 27.81
CA PHE A 196 23.88 -7.45 28.93
C PHE A 196 24.65 -8.77 28.70
N GLY A 197 25.36 -8.92 27.58
CA GLY A 197 26.14 -10.12 27.27
C GLY A 197 25.29 -11.38 27.07
N LEU A 198 24.05 -11.23 26.59
CA LEU A 198 23.09 -12.31 26.40
C LEU A 198 23.23 -12.94 25.01
N THR A 199 22.89 -14.22 24.90
CA THR A 199 23.05 -14.97 23.64
C THR A 199 21.72 -15.34 22.99
N SER A 200 20.60 -15.21 23.71
CA SER A 200 19.27 -15.53 23.20
C SER A 200 18.24 -14.46 23.52
N GLU A 201 17.36 -14.19 22.55
CA GLU A 201 16.19 -13.35 22.71
C GLU A 201 15.15 -13.91 23.71
N LYS A 202 15.29 -15.17 24.14
CA LYS A 202 14.46 -15.77 25.19
C LYS A 202 14.71 -15.17 26.58
N GLU A 203 15.85 -14.51 26.74
CA GLU A 203 16.28 -13.86 27.99
C GLU A 203 15.83 -12.38 28.05
N LEU A 204 15.10 -11.90 27.03
CA LEU A 204 14.57 -10.54 27.02
C LEU A 204 13.45 -10.37 28.06
N PRO A 205 13.36 -9.19 28.70
CA PRO A 205 12.27 -8.89 29.60
C PRO A 205 10.93 -8.80 28.84
N ASP A 206 9.82 -8.94 29.56
CA ASP A 206 8.48 -8.93 28.99
C ASP A 206 8.03 -7.57 28.44
N THR A 207 8.87 -6.54 28.57
CA THR A 207 8.73 -5.22 27.93
C THR A 207 9.04 -5.27 26.43
N PHE A 208 9.75 -6.29 25.95
CA PHE A 208 9.99 -6.54 24.51
C PHE A 208 8.78 -7.21 23.85
N VAL A 209 7.67 -6.49 23.81
CA VAL A 209 6.39 -7.02 23.31
C VAL A 209 6.32 -6.95 21.79
N THR A 210 5.84 -8.03 21.17
CA THR A 210 5.56 -8.08 19.73
C THR A 210 4.09 -7.83 19.40
N SER A 211 3.80 -7.37 18.19
CA SER A 211 2.44 -7.05 17.73
C SER A 211 1.45 -8.20 17.87
N HIS A 212 1.89 -9.45 17.71
CA HIS A 212 1.04 -10.64 17.79
C HIS A 212 0.71 -11.05 19.23
N GLN A 213 1.47 -10.58 20.22
CA GLN A 213 1.22 -10.87 21.63
C GLN A 213 0.21 -9.90 22.26
N ILE A 214 -0.01 -8.74 21.62
CA ILE A 214 -0.83 -7.66 22.17
C ILE A 214 -2.30 -7.96 21.93
N LYS A 215 -3.10 -7.89 22.99
CA LYS A 215 -4.56 -8.00 22.90
C LYS A 215 -5.14 -6.87 22.04
N PRO A 216 -6.08 -7.15 21.11
CA PRO A 216 -6.68 -6.13 20.26
C PRO A 216 -7.24 -4.93 21.03
N GLU A 217 -7.91 -5.19 22.16
CA GLU A 217 -8.42 -4.15 23.06
C GLU A 217 -7.33 -3.18 23.54
N MET A 218 -6.20 -3.69 24.00
CA MET A 218 -5.10 -2.86 24.50
C MET A 218 -4.48 -2.03 23.39
N ARG A 219 -4.41 -2.58 22.17
CA ARG A 219 -3.95 -1.83 21.00
C ARG A 219 -4.87 -0.65 20.68
N VAL A 220 -6.19 -0.84 20.79
CA VAL A 220 -7.19 0.24 20.64
C VAL A 220 -7.05 1.29 21.75
N ARG A 221 -6.91 0.86 23.01
CA ARG A 221 -6.76 1.78 24.15
C ARG A 221 -5.50 2.63 24.03
N MET A 222 -4.37 2.03 23.63
CA MET A 222 -3.14 2.76 23.35
C MET A 222 -3.35 3.79 22.23
N GLN A 223 -3.96 3.39 21.12
CA GLN A 223 -4.24 4.33 20.03
C GLN A 223 -5.17 5.47 20.48
N ALA A 224 -6.19 5.17 21.28
CA ALA A 224 -7.14 6.15 21.78
C ALA A 224 -6.48 7.17 22.73
N ALA A 225 -5.62 6.72 23.65
CA ALA A 225 -4.86 7.60 24.54
C ALA A 225 -4.03 8.60 23.72
N ILE A 226 -3.27 8.11 22.75
CA ILE A 226 -2.46 8.97 21.88
C ILE A 226 -3.36 9.89 21.02
N GLN A 227 -4.50 9.40 20.52
CA GLN A 227 -5.40 10.16 19.63
C GLN A 227 -5.95 11.44 20.28
N LYS A 228 -6.11 11.48 21.61
CA LYS A 228 -6.51 12.69 22.36
C LYS A 228 -5.55 13.86 22.12
N HIS A 229 -4.30 13.56 21.77
CA HIS A 229 -3.22 14.52 21.64
C HIS A 229 -2.78 14.75 20.18
N ILE A 230 -3.45 14.12 19.21
CA ILE A 230 -3.17 14.26 17.78
C ILE A 230 -4.34 15.01 17.12
N ASP A 231 -4.07 16.18 16.53
CA ASP A 231 -5.07 17.03 15.88
C ASP A 231 -5.48 16.50 14.49
N SER A 232 -4.58 15.81 13.80
CA SER A 232 -4.89 15.02 12.59
C SER A 232 -5.29 13.56 12.95
N CYS A 233 -4.77 12.55 12.25
CA CYS A 233 -5.09 11.13 12.44
C CYS A 233 -3.84 10.30 12.75
N ILE A 234 -4.09 9.06 13.20
CA ILE A 234 -3.07 8.06 13.49
C ILE A 234 -3.19 6.91 12.48
N SER A 235 -2.10 6.61 11.79
CA SER A 235 -1.92 5.35 11.07
C SER A 235 -1.49 4.28 12.05
N SER A 236 -2.36 3.32 12.31
CA SER A 236 -2.16 2.27 13.30
C SER A 236 -2.92 1.01 12.90
N THR A 237 -2.27 -0.14 12.98
CA THR A 237 -2.86 -1.44 12.65
C THR A 237 -3.05 -2.28 13.91
N VAL A 238 -4.28 -2.72 14.14
CA VAL A 238 -4.59 -3.75 15.13
C VAL A 238 -4.42 -5.11 14.46
N ASN A 239 -3.34 -5.81 14.83
CA ASN A 239 -3.09 -7.16 14.36
C ASN A 239 -4.02 -8.13 15.10
N LEU A 240 -4.75 -8.95 14.35
CA LEU A 240 -5.72 -9.92 14.87
C LEU A 240 -5.26 -11.34 14.54
N PRO A 241 -5.47 -12.31 15.45
CA PRO A 241 -5.17 -13.71 15.16
C PRO A 241 -6.07 -14.26 14.06
N GLU A 242 -5.62 -15.31 13.37
CA GLU A 242 -6.34 -15.93 12.26
C GLU A 242 -7.74 -16.43 12.67
N ASN A 243 -7.87 -16.92 13.91
CA ASN A 243 -9.10 -17.46 14.49
C ASN A 243 -9.98 -16.42 15.20
N ILE A 244 -9.70 -15.11 15.07
CA ILE A 244 -10.54 -14.04 15.64
C ILE A 244 -11.99 -14.17 15.15
N THR A 245 -12.95 -14.01 16.05
CA THR A 245 -14.38 -14.03 15.70
C THR A 245 -14.86 -12.70 15.11
N LEU A 246 -16.00 -12.71 14.40
CA LEU A 246 -16.61 -11.48 13.89
C LEU A 246 -17.03 -10.54 15.03
N ASP A 247 -17.56 -11.09 16.13
CA ASP A 247 -17.99 -10.32 17.31
C ASP A 247 -16.80 -9.61 17.97
N GLU A 248 -15.62 -10.25 18.03
CA GLU A 248 -14.41 -9.61 18.54
C GLU A 248 -13.90 -8.49 17.62
N VAL A 249 -14.01 -8.67 16.29
CA VAL A 249 -13.69 -7.60 15.32
C VAL A 249 -14.66 -6.42 15.48
N GLU A 250 -15.95 -6.70 15.64
CA GLU A 250 -16.98 -5.70 15.92
C GLU A 250 -16.67 -4.92 17.21
N ASN A 251 -16.28 -5.63 18.28
CA ASN A 251 -15.88 -5.02 19.54
C ASN A 251 -14.69 -4.07 19.38
N VAL A 252 -13.69 -4.41 18.54
CA VAL A 252 -12.56 -3.52 18.24
C VAL A 252 -13.05 -2.20 17.62
N TYR A 253 -13.96 -2.26 16.64
CA TYR A 253 -14.51 -1.07 16.00
C TYR A 253 -15.36 -0.21 16.96
N PHE A 254 -16.27 -0.83 17.71
CA PHE A 254 -17.12 -0.11 18.65
C PHE A 254 -16.33 0.48 19.81
N LEU A 255 -15.31 -0.21 20.30
CA LEU A 255 -14.42 0.33 21.33
C LEU A 255 -13.66 1.55 20.81
N ALA A 256 -13.08 1.47 19.60
CA ALA A 256 -12.37 2.59 19.01
C ALA A 256 -13.27 3.81 18.83
N TRP A 257 -14.49 3.62 18.35
CA TRP A 257 -15.49 4.68 18.24
C TRP A 257 -15.85 5.28 19.61
N LYS A 258 -16.15 4.45 20.60
CA LYS A 258 -16.50 4.90 21.97
C LYS A 258 -15.36 5.69 22.64
N LEU A 259 -14.11 5.33 22.35
CA LEU A 259 -12.93 6.00 22.89
C LEU A 259 -12.47 7.21 22.07
N GLY A 260 -13.18 7.57 20.99
CA GLY A 260 -12.89 8.77 20.21
C GLY A 260 -11.75 8.64 19.20
N CYS A 261 -11.41 7.42 18.78
CA CYS A 261 -10.48 7.21 17.66
C CYS A 261 -11.06 7.81 16.37
N LYS A 262 -10.25 8.56 15.62
CA LYS A 262 -10.69 9.17 14.34
C LYS A 262 -10.71 8.18 13.17
N GLY A 263 -10.07 7.03 13.35
CA GLY A 263 -10.04 5.92 12.41
C GLY A 263 -9.39 4.70 13.05
N ILE A 264 -9.59 3.53 12.47
CA ILE A 264 -8.96 2.29 12.92
C ILE A 264 -8.80 1.32 11.75
N THR A 265 -7.68 0.61 11.75
CA THR A 265 -7.37 -0.42 10.76
C THR A 265 -7.10 -1.72 11.48
N VAL A 266 -7.68 -2.82 10.97
CA VAL A 266 -7.40 -4.16 11.47
C VAL A 266 -6.71 -4.97 10.38
N TYR A 267 -5.80 -5.85 10.78
CA TYR A 267 -5.20 -6.84 9.90
C TYR A 267 -5.31 -8.21 10.56
N ARG A 268 -6.16 -9.08 9.99
CA ARG A 268 -6.28 -10.46 10.44
C ARG A 268 -5.20 -11.31 9.80
N GLU A 269 -4.45 -12.05 10.61
CA GLU A 269 -3.48 -13.02 10.12
C GLU A 269 -4.12 -14.00 9.13
N GLY A 270 -3.38 -14.37 8.10
CA GLY A 270 -3.86 -15.26 7.02
C GLY A 270 -4.90 -14.64 6.07
N SER A 271 -5.37 -13.40 6.28
CA SER A 271 -6.37 -12.78 5.39
C SER A 271 -5.83 -12.34 4.03
N ARG A 272 -4.52 -12.08 3.93
CA ARG A 272 -3.76 -11.76 2.71
C ARG A 272 -2.34 -12.28 2.87
N GLU A 273 -1.66 -12.60 1.76
CA GLU A 273 -0.26 -13.01 1.78
C GLU A 273 0.60 -11.92 2.46
N GLY A 274 1.29 -12.29 3.55
CA GLY A 274 2.13 -11.39 4.33
C GLY A 274 3.47 -11.11 3.65
N ILE A 275 3.97 -9.88 3.78
CA ILE A 275 5.28 -9.46 3.24
C ILE A 275 6.44 -9.83 4.19
N LEU A 276 6.14 -10.09 5.47
CA LEU A 276 7.09 -10.45 6.51
C LEU A 276 6.76 -11.85 7.03
N VAL A 277 7.72 -12.76 6.98
CA VAL A 277 7.60 -14.15 7.45
C VAL A 277 8.34 -14.27 8.78
N THR A 278 7.63 -14.64 9.84
CA THR A 278 8.20 -14.92 11.17
C THR A 278 8.79 -16.34 11.23
N GLU A 279 9.56 -16.65 12.28
CA GLU A 279 10.16 -17.99 12.48
C GLU A 279 9.09 -19.09 12.56
N ASP A 280 7.96 -18.84 13.20
CA ASP A 280 6.85 -19.81 13.28
C ASP A 280 6.19 -20.04 11.92
N GLN A 281 6.06 -18.99 11.09
CA GLN A 281 5.54 -19.11 9.73
C GLN A 281 6.53 -19.82 8.79
N ALA A 282 7.83 -19.60 8.97
CA ALA A 282 8.89 -20.32 8.24
C ALA A 282 8.95 -21.80 8.65
N ASN A 283 8.84 -22.10 9.95
CA ASN A 283 8.83 -23.45 10.50
C ASN A 283 7.56 -24.22 10.11
N ALA A 284 6.39 -23.57 10.07
CA ALA A 284 5.15 -24.18 9.57
C ALA A 284 5.25 -24.52 8.07
N GLN A 285 5.87 -23.65 7.28
CA GLN A 285 6.15 -23.92 5.85
C GLN A 285 7.18 -25.03 5.65
N GLN A 286 8.17 -25.19 6.55
CA GLN A 286 9.14 -26.31 6.51
C GLN A 286 8.51 -27.64 6.97
N LYS A 287 7.76 -27.67 8.08
CA LYS A 287 7.06 -28.88 8.55
C LYS A 287 6.09 -29.43 7.48
N SER A 288 5.39 -28.56 6.76
CA SER A 288 4.51 -28.97 5.64
C SER A 288 5.25 -29.53 4.42
N LYS A 289 6.56 -29.27 4.29
CA LYS A 289 7.44 -29.83 3.24
C LYS A 289 8.08 -31.14 3.68
N ASP A 290 8.42 -31.28 4.96
CA ASP A 290 9.04 -32.50 5.48
C ASP A 290 8.02 -33.65 5.65
N GLU A 291 6.75 -33.36 5.97
CA GLU A 291 5.68 -34.38 6.02
C GLU A 291 5.31 -34.96 4.64
N LYS A 292 5.72 -34.34 3.54
CA LYS A 292 5.49 -34.85 2.17
C LYS A 292 6.56 -35.85 1.69
N ASN A 293 7.57 -36.16 2.50
CA ASN A 293 8.67 -37.07 2.16
C ASN A 293 8.73 -38.29 3.09
N LEU A 294 7.63 -39.05 3.23
CA LEU A 294 7.69 -40.44 3.69
C LEU A 294 7.43 -41.42 2.52
N PRO A 295 8.16 -42.54 2.43
CA PRO A 295 8.04 -43.47 1.32
C PRO A 295 6.73 -44.27 1.41
N THR A 296 5.98 -44.24 0.31
CA THR A 296 4.72 -44.97 0.14
C THR A 296 4.97 -46.48 0.09
N GLN A 297 4.67 -47.17 1.18
CA GLN A 297 4.31 -48.58 1.17
C GLN A 297 3.24 -48.83 2.23
N THR A 298 2.02 -49.17 1.81
CA THR A 298 1.31 -50.38 2.24
C THR A 298 0.00 -50.54 1.47
N GLN A 299 -0.35 -51.80 1.32
CA GLN A 299 -1.36 -52.37 0.45
C GLN A 299 -2.80 -52.08 0.92
N ASP A 300 -3.68 -52.04 -0.07
CA ASP A 300 -5.13 -52.19 0.07
C ASP A 300 -5.46 -53.47 0.85
N GLU A 301 -6.10 -53.34 2.01
CA GLU A 301 -7.12 -54.31 2.46
C GLU A 301 -8.23 -53.55 3.21
N GLY A 302 -9.46 -53.80 2.77
CA GLY A 302 -10.61 -52.95 3.03
C GLY A 302 -11.18 -53.02 4.44
N MET A 303 -11.89 -51.95 4.83
CA MET A 303 -12.95 -52.06 5.83
C MET A 303 -14.07 -51.04 5.63
N LYS A 304 -15.27 -51.52 5.91
CA LYS A 304 -16.58 -51.05 5.45
C LYS A 304 -16.95 -49.67 6.00
N LYS A 305 -17.52 -48.85 5.12
CA LYS A 305 -18.24 -47.61 5.46
C LYS A 305 -19.45 -47.93 6.34
N THR A 306 -19.56 -47.27 7.49
CA THR A 306 -20.83 -47.09 8.18
C THR A 306 -21.17 -45.60 8.21
N HIS A 307 -22.40 -45.29 7.80
CA HIS A 307 -22.93 -43.95 7.60
C HIS A 307 -23.25 -43.26 8.93
N HIS A 308 -22.69 -42.08 9.15
CA HIS A 308 -23.31 -41.04 9.98
C HIS A 308 -23.52 -39.79 9.12
N PRO A 309 -24.74 -39.24 9.03
CA PRO A 309 -25.04 -38.08 8.22
C PRO A 309 -24.60 -36.80 8.96
N ASN A 310 -23.49 -36.21 8.53
CA ASN A 310 -23.22 -34.78 8.80
C ASN A 310 -24.05 -33.95 7.80
N PRO A 311 -24.94 -33.05 8.26
CA PRO A 311 -25.62 -32.13 7.36
C PRO A 311 -24.68 -30.98 6.99
N ILE A 312 -24.51 -30.80 5.67
CA ILE A 312 -24.03 -29.59 4.99
C ILE A 312 -22.53 -29.28 5.19
N SER A 313 -21.68 -30.14 4.61
CA SER A 313 -20.38 -29.72 4.08
C SER A 313 -20.52 -29.52 2.57
N SER A 314 -20.62 -28.27 2.12
CA SER A 314 -20.39 -27.94 0.71
C SER A 314 -18.95 -28.32 0.34
N PRO A 315 -18.70 -29.02 -0.79
CA PRO A 315 -17.35 -29.40 -1.18
C PRO A 315 -16.56 -28.14 -1.53
N ARG A 316 -15.53 -27.82 -0.75
CA ARG A 316 -14.47 -26.91 -1.18
C ARG A 316 -13.71 -27.64 -2.30
N PRO A 317 -13.54 -27.05 -3.49
CA PRO A 317 -12.75 -27.69 -4.54
C PRO A 317 -11.34 -27.94 -4.01
N THR A 318 -10.98 -29.22 -3.98
CA THR A 318 -9.62 -29.74 -3.83
C THR A 318 -8.66 -28.97 -4.74
N GLN A 319 -7.51 -28.60 -4.18
CA GLN A 319 -6.31 -28.05 -4.81
C GLN A 319 -6.37 -27.97 -6.35
N MET A 320 -6.40 -26.74 -6.89
CA MET A 320 -6.24 -26.55 -8.33
C MET A 320 -4.92 -27.20 -8.77
N PRO A 321 -4.92 -28.08 -9.78
CA PRO A 321 -3.69 -28.71 -10.26
C PRO A 321 -2.70 -27.63 -10.72
N GLU A 322 -1.43 -27.77 -10.33
CA GLU A 322 -0.36 -26.86 -10.74
C GLU A 322 -0.16 -26.97 -12.27
N ILE A 323 -0.62 -25.97 -13.02
CA ILE A 323 -0.46 -25.91 -14.48
C ILE A 323 0.97 -25.45 -14.79
N LYS A 324 1.76 -26.31 -15.44
CA LYS A 324 3.11 -25.98 -15.90
C LYS A 324 3.10 -25.66 -17.39
N PRO A 325 3.84 -24.63 -17.84
CA PRO A 325 3.91 -24.28 -19.25
C PRO A 325 4.56 -25.40 -20.06
N ILE A 326 4.05 -25.63 -21.27
CA ILE A 326 4.61 -26.58 -22.23
C ILE A 326 6.08 -26.24 -22.48
N LYS A 327 6.93 -27.28 -22.53
CA LYS A 327 8.36 -27.12 -22.82
C LYS A 327 8.54 -26.63 -24.25
N ARG A 328 9.40 -25.61 -24.40
CA ARG A 328 9.66 -24.98 -25.69
C ARG A 328 10.41 -25.95 -26.63
N PRO A 329 9.92 -26.20 -27.86
CA PRO A 329 10.67 -26.93 -28.89
C PRO A 329 11.94 -26.18 -29.32
N PRO A 330 12.93 -26.88 -29.93
CA PRO A 330 14.15 -26.25 -30.41
C PRO A 330 13.89 -25.30 -31.60
N TYR A 331 12.86 -25.57 -32.41
CA TYR A 331 12.48 -24.77 -33.58
C TYR A 331 10.99 -24.43 -33.55
N LEU A 332 10.65 -23.20 -33.92
CA LEU A 332 9.28 -22.70 -34.04
C LEU A 332 9.20 -21.77 -35.26
N GLU A 333 8.05 -21.79 -35.94
CA GLU A 333 7.79 -20.90 -37.07
C GLU A 333 6.97 -19.70 -36.60
N GLY A 334 7.26 -18.52 -37.14
CA GLY A 334 6.61 -17.29 -36.70
C GLY A 334 6.75 -16.16 -37.69
N PHE A 335 6.11 -15.04 -37.35
CA PHE A 335 6.17 -13.81 -38.13
C PHE A 335 6.40 -12.63 -37.18
N THR A 336 6.82 -11.49 -37.74
CA THR A 336 6.92 -10.23 -37.00
C THR A 336 6.07 -9.18 -37.69
N GLU A 337 5.17 -8.56 -36.94
CA GLU A 337 4.37 -7.43 -37.40
C GLU A 337 4.83 -6.15 -36.72
N VAL A 338 4.85 -5.06 -37.48
CA VAL A 338 5.20 -3.73 -36.97
C VAL A 338 3.92 -2.94 -36.77
N ILE A 339 3.71 -2.44 -35.55
CA ILE A 339 2.57 -1.59 -35.20
C ILE A 339 3.06 -0.28 -34.58
N LYS A 340 2.49 0.84 -35.01
CA LYS A 340 2.89 2.16 -34.53
C LYS A 340 2.25 2.43 -33.16
N THR A 341 3.04 2.88 -32.20
CA THR A 341 2.59 3.28 -30.86
C THR A 341 3.05 4.70 -30.54
N GLY A 342 2.57 5.31 -29.46
CA GLY A 342 3.04 6.62 -29.00
C GLY A 342 4.48 6.66 -28.50
N TYR A 343 5.13 5.51 -28.38
CA TYR A 343 6.54 5.39 -27.99
C TYR A 343 7.45 4.98 -29.16
N GLY A 344 6.91 4.92 -30.38
CA GLY A 344 7.61 4.48 -31.58
C GLY A 344 7.05 3.19 -32.18
N ASN A 345 7.79 2.60 -33.13
CA ASN A 345 7.41 1.35 -33.77
C ASN A 345 7.62 0.18 -32.80
N LEU A 346 6.55 -0.57 -32.57
CA LEU A 346 6.54 -1.81 -31.82
C LEU A 346 6.61 -2.98 -32.80
N TYR A 347 7.61 -3.83 -32.62
CA TYR A 347 7.81 -5.06 -33.36
C TYR A 347 7.27 -6.20 -32.51
N VAL A 348 6.20 -6.84 -32.97
CA VAL A 348 5.54 -7.96 -32.29
C VAL A 348 5.84 -9.23 -33.08
N THR A 349 6.74 -10.06 -32.55
CA THR A 349 7.06 -11.36 -33.13
C THR A 349 6.21 -12.43 -32.48
N ILE A 350 5.42 -13.16 -33.26
CA ILE A 350 4.60 -14.27 -32.76
C ILE A 350 5.11 -15.56 -33.38
N ASN A 351 5.56 -16.48 -32.54
CA ASN A 351 5.92 -17.83 -32.91
C ASN A 351 4.77 -18.78 -32.60
N THR A 352 4.56 -19.75 -33.48
CA THR A 352 3.47 -20.72 -33.41
C THR A 352 3.99 -22.13 -33.17
N TYR A 353 3.19 -22.92 -32.46
CA TYR A 353 3.38 -24.34 -32.22
C TYR A 353 2.05 -25.05 -32.48
N ASP A 354 2.04 -26.05 -33.36
CA ASP A 354 0.85 -26.77 -33.81
C ASP A 354 -0.30 -25.83 -34.28
N GLY A 355 0.05 -24.79 -35.03
CA GLY A 355 -0.90 -23.81 -35.58
C GLY A 355 -1.49 -22.83 -34.55
N ARG A 356 -1.01 -22.83 -33.31
CA ARG A 356 -1.43 -21.90 -32.25
C ARG A 356 -0.30 -20.97 -31.84
N PRO A 357 -0.58 -19.72 -31.44
CA PRO A 357 0.46 -18.84 -30.93
C PRO A 357 1.02 -19.40 -29.62
N PHE A 358 2.35 -19.43 -29.53
CA PHE A 358 3.09 -20.12 -28.48
C PHE A 358 4.05 -19.17 -27.76
N GLU A 359 4.73 -18.28 -28.49
CA GLU A 359 5.60 -17.24 -27.90
C GLU A 359 5.35 -15.90 -28.57
N VAL A 360 5.40 -14.84 -27.77
CA VAL A 360 5.30 -13.46 -28.21
C VAL A 360 6.52 -12.69 -27.72
N PHE A 361 7.33 -12.21 -28.64
CA PHE A 361 8.41 -11.27 -28.36
C PHE A 361 8.02 -9.88 -28.80
N VAL A 362 8.36 -8.91 -27.97
CA VAL A 362 7.96 -7.52 -28.19
C VAL A 362 9.19 -6.66 -28.05
N GLN A 363 9.49 -5.90 -29.09
CA GLN A 363 10.61 -4.98 -29.10
C GLN A 363 10.14 -3.61 -29.58
N ILE A 364 10.56 -2.56 -28.88
CA ILE A 364 10.21 -1.19 -29.23
C ILE A 364 11.46 -0.42 -29.62
N GLY A 365 11.43 0.25 -30.78
CA GLY A 365 12.58 0.96 -31.30
C GLY A 365 12.83 2.29 -30.57
N LYS A 366 14.04 2.47 -30.00
CA LYS A 366 14.55 3.75 -29.46
C LYS A 366 13.65 4.46 -28.41
N SER A 367 12.99 3.71 -27.51
CA SER A 367 12.01 4.27 -26.54
C SER A 367 12.50 4.41 -25.08
N GLY A 368 13.78 4.14 -24.81
CA GLY A 368 14.40 4.22 -23.48
C GLY A 368 14.31 2.92 -22.66
N TYR A 369 15.09 2.83 -21.57
CA TYR A 369 15.30 1.58 -20.83
C TYR A 369 14.05 1.04 -20.11
N SER A 370 13.21 1.91 -19.53
CA SER A 370 12.02 1.50 -18.78
C SER A 370 10.92 0.96 -19.69
N THR A 371 10.60 1.66 -20.77
CA THR A 371 9.59 1.25 -21.76
C THR A 371 9.94 -0.08 -22.41
N MET A 372 11.24 -0.31 -22.68
CA MET A 372 11.72 -1.61 -23.19
C MET A 372 11.55 -2.72 -22.15
N ALA A 373 11.84 -2.46 -20.87
CA ALA A 373 11.65 -3.44 -19.80
C ALA A 373 10.17 -3.83 -19.63
N ASP A 374 9.26 -2.87 -19.69
CA ASP A 374 7.81 -3.12 -19.57
C ASP A 374 7.27 -3.90 -20.79
N ALA A 375 7.73 -3.57 -21.99
CA ALA A 375 7.39 -4.30 -23.22
C ALA A 375 7.89 -5.75 -23.16
N GLU A 376 9.13 -5.96 -22.71
CA GLU A 376 9.73 -7.28 -22.55
C GLU A 376 8.99 -8.10 -21.50
N ALA A 377 8.68 -7.50 -20.34
CA ALA A 377 7.92 -8.14 -19.27
C ALA A 377 6.54 -8.59 -19.77
N THR A 378 5.85 -7.73 -20.52
CA THR A 378 4.54 -8.03 -21.10
C THR A 378 4.62 -9.21 -22.07
N GLY A 379 5.58 -9.20 -23.01
CA GLY A 379 5.77 -10.31 -23.96
C GLY A 379 6.08 -11.64 -23.27
N ARG A 380 6.91 -11.63 -22.21
CA ARG A 380 7.22 -12.82 -21.41
C ARG A 380 6.00 -13.39 -20.69
N LEU A 381 5.15 -12.54 -20.12
CA LEU A 381 3.93 -12.97 -19.43
C LEU A 381 2.89 -13.52 -20.42
N VAL A 382 2.72 -12.88 -21.58
CA VAL A 382 1.86 -13.37 -22.66
C VAL A 382 2.34 -14.74 -23.17
N SER A 383 3.66 -14.89 -23.38
CA SER A 383 4.25 -16.17 -23.76
C SER A 383 4.01 -17.26 -22.72
N LEU A 384 4.14 -16.93 -21.43
CA LEU A 384 3.86 -17.87 -20.34
C LEU A 384 2.39 -18.30 -20.32
N ALA A 385 1.46 -17.35 -20.50
CA ALA A 385 0.03 -17.61 -20.56
C ALA A 385 -0.33 -18.58 -21.69
N LEU A 386 0.15 -18.29 -22.91
CA LEU A 386 -0.09 -19.13 -24.09
C LEU A 386 0.51 -20.53 -23.92
N ARG A 387 1.73 -20.64 -23.40
CA ARG A 387 2.38 -21.94 -23.12
C ARG A 387 1.69 -22.73 -22.02
N SER A 388 0.92 -22.08 -21.15
CA SER A 388 0.15 -22.72 -20.09
C SER A 388 -1.26 -23.10 -20.53
N GLY A 389 -1.59 -22.93 -21.81
CA GLY A 389 -2.87 -23.34 -22.39
C GLY A 389 -3.99 -22.30 -22.27
N ILE A 390 -3.68 -21.06 -21.86
CA ILE A 390 -4.65 -19.97 -21.84
C ILE A 390 -5.02 -19.62 -23.30
N SER A 391 -6.31 -19.43 -23.56
CA SER A 391 -6.78 -19.16 -24.93
C SER A 391 -6.35 -17.77 -25.39
N VAL A 392 -6.14 -17.62 -26.70
CA VAL A 392 -5.80 -16.31 -27.30
C VAL A 392 -6.88 -15.28 -26.99
N LYS A 393 -8.15 -15.71 -27.00
CA LYS A 393 -9.29 -14.86 -26.67
C LYS A 393 -9.15 -14.28 -25.26
N ASP A 394 -8.86 -15.12 -24.26
CA ASP A 394 -8.72 -14.67 -22.87
C ASP A 394 -7.53 -13.72 -22.72
N VAL A 395 -6.40 -14.01 -23.38
CA VAL A 395 -5.23 -13.12 -23.40
C VAL A 395 -5.57 -11.76 -24.04
N VAL A 396 -6.26 -11.76 -25.18
CA VAL A 396 -6.68 -10.53 -25.88
C VAL A 396 -7.65 -9.72 -25.01
N GLU A 397 -8.62 -10.37 -24.36
CA GLU A 397 -9.57 -9.69 -23.45
C GLU A 397 -8.88 -9.00 -22.27
N GLN A 398 -7.75 -9.53 -21.78
CA GLN A 398 -6.98 -8.88 -20.71
C GLN A 398 -6.16 -7.67 -21.21
N LEU A 399 -5.75 -7.66 -22.47
CA LEU A 399 -4.82 -6.67 -23.00
C LEU A 399 -5.49 -5.55 -23.83
N GLU A 400 -6.59 -5.87 -24.51
CA GLU A 400 -7.32 -4.94 -25.38
C GLU A 400 -7.92 -3.80 -24.55
N GLY A 401 -7.71 -2.57 -25.01
CA GLY A 401 -8.24 -1.37 -24.36
C GLY A 401 -7.43 -0.87 -23.14
N ILE A 402 -6.31 -1.52 -22.77
CA ILE A 402 -5.41 -0.96 -21.75
C ILE A 402 -4.88 0.40 -22.23
N GLY A 403 -5.20 1.45 -21.49
CA GLY A 403 -4.78 2.82 -21.76
C GLY A 403 -3.32 3.09 -21.39
N GLY A 404 -2.62 3.85 -22.22
CA GLY A 404 -1.29 4.40 -21.94
C GLY A 404 -1.30 5.93 -22.03
N SER A 405 -0.19 6.57 -21.63
CA SER A 405 -0.07 8.04 -21.66
C SER A 405 0.05 8.64 -23.07
N SER A 406 0.27 7.80 -24.08
CA SER A 406 0.52 8.23 -25.48
C SER A 406 -0.25 7.36 -26.49
N PRO A 407 -1.60 7.47 -26.58
CA PRO A 407 -2.37 6.74 -27.58
C PRO A 407 -2.15 7.31 -28.98
N VAL A 408 -2.09 6.45 -30.01
CA VAL A 408 -1.81 6.83 -31.41
C VAL A 408 -2.72 6.08 -32.36
N PHE A 409 -3.25 6.77 -33.38
CA PHE A 409 -3.95 6.11 -34.48
C PHE A 409 -2.96 5.38 -35.39
N SER A 410 -3.20 4.09 -35.62
CA SER A 410 -2.43 3.22 -36.51
C SER A 410 -3.39 2.31 -37.30
N GLU A 411 -3.26 2.29 -38.62
CA GLU A 411 -4.08 1.44 -39.52
C GLU A 411 -5.60 1.51 -39.27
N GLY A 412 -6.13 2.72 -39.01
CA GLY A 412 -7.57 2.92 -38.82
C GLY A 412 -8.11 2.52 -37.44
N LYS A 413 -7.26 2.05 -36.53
CA LYS A 413 -7.59 1.80 -35.12
C LYS A 413 -6.77 2.71 -34.21
N LEU A 414 -7.39 3.18 -33.12
CA LEU A 414 -6.66 3.85 -32.05
C LEU A 414 -5.93 2.80 -31.21
N VAL A 415 -4.59 2.84 -31.23
CA VAL A 415 -3.73 1.99 -30.40
C VAL A 415 -3.45 2.72 -29.10
N MET A 416 -3.94 2.16 -27.99
CA MET A 416 -3.97 2.84 -26.70
C MET A 416 -2.66 2.70 -25.93
N SER A 417 -1.96 1.58 -26.08
CA SER A 417 -0.72 1.25 -25.34
C SER A 417 0.03 0.08 -25.99
N ILE A 418 1.17 -0.31 -25.41
CA ILE A 418 1.94 -1.50 -25.83
C ILE A 418 1.13 -2.80 -25.62
N PRO A 419 0.50 -3.06 -24.46
CA PRO A 419 -0.43 -4.18 -24.29
C PRO A 419 -1.55 -4.23 -25.35
N ASP A 420 -2.21 -3.11 -25.60
CA ASP A 420 -3.32 -3.03 -26.57
C ASP A 420 -2.83 -3.27 -28.02
N ALA A 421 -1.60 -2.86 -28.33
CA ALA A 421 -0.96 -3.16 -29.60
C ALA A 421 -0.71 -4.67 -29.78
N ILE A 422 -0.21 -5.36 -28.74
CA ILE A 422 -0.03 -6.83 -28.74
C ILE A 422 -1.38 -7.54 -28.93
N ALA A 423 -2.42 -7.09 -28.21
CA ALA A 423 -3.78 -7.61 -28.33
C ALA A 423 -4.31 -7.49 -29.77
N THR A 424 -4.06 -6.34 -30.40
CA THR A 424 -4.48 -6.06 -31.78
C THR A 424 -3.81 -7.02 -32.77
N VAL A 425 -2.50 -7.27 -32.64
CA VAL A 425 -1.79 -8.23 -33.52
C VAL A 425 -2.29 -9.67 -33.27
N LEU A 426 -2.45 -10.09 -32.02
CA LEU A 426 -2.98 -11.42 -31.70
C LEU A 426 -4.40 -11.63 -32.25
N LYS A 427 -5.27 -10.64 -32.09
CA LYS A 427 -6.66 -10.68 -32.57
C LYS A 427 -6.74 -10.70 -34.10
N LYS A 428 -5.86 -9.94 -34.78
CA LYS A 428 -5.78 -9.87 -36.24
C LYS A 428 -5.45 -11.23 -36.87
N HIS A 429 -4.54 -11.99 -36.25
CA HIS A 429 -4.04 -13.26 -36.82
C HIS A 429 -4.70 -14.52 -36.25
N PHE A 430 -5.21 -14.45 -35.02
CA PHE A 430 -5.71 -15.63 -34.30
C PHE A 430 -7.10 -15.41 -33.68
N GLY A 431 -7.77 -14.31 -33.97
CA GLY A 431 -9.17 -14.10 -33.62
C GLY A 431 -10.09 -15.02 -34.44
N ALA A 432 -11.13 -15.57 -33.82
CA ALA A 432 -12.10 -16.41 -34.53
C ALA A 432 -12.92 -15.57 -35.53
N ALA A 433 -13.07 -16.05 -36.76
CA ALA A 433 -14.08 -15.53 -37.69
C ALA A 433 -15.49 -15.91 -37.19
N PRO A 434 -16.51 -15.05 -37.35
CA PRO A 434 -17.88 -15.39 -36.97
C PRO A 434 -18.39 -16.57 -37.79
N ALA A 435 -18.80 -17.63 -37.11
CA ALA A 435 -19.40 -18.81 -37.72
C ALA A 435 -20.84 -18.52 -38.17
N ASN A 436 -21.03 -18.43 -39.49
CA ASN A 436 -22.08 -19.11 -40.29
C ASN A 436 -22.65 -18.24 -41.42
N ALA A 437 -22.54 -18.77 -42.63
CA ALA A 437 -23.45 -18.54 -43.74
C ALA A 437 -24.37 -19.77 -43.88
N SER A 438 -25.70 -19.56 -43.96
CA SER A 438 -26.62 -20.36 -44.80
C SER A 438 -28.09 -19.90 -44.67
N GLY A 439 -28.60 -19.33 -45.78
CA GLY A 439 -29.91 -19.61 -46.39
C GLY A 439 -31.24 -19.24 -45.71
N GLY A 440 -32.04 -18.39 -46.39
CA GLY A 440 -33.51 -18.47 -46.38
C GLY A 440 -34.28 -17.16 -46.10
N HIS A 441 -35.01 -16.67 -47.10
CA HIS A 441 -35.79 -15.42 -47.15
C HIS A 441 -36.90 -15.26 -46.09
N ALA A 442 -37.08 -14.04 -45.58
CA ALA A 442 -38.37 -13.33 -45.52
C ALA A 442 -38.15 -11.83 -45.18
N GLU A 443 -38.60 -10.95 -46.06
CA GLU A 443 -38.62 -9.49 -45.87
C GLU A 443 -39.68 -9.07 -44.84
N THR A 444 -39.41 -8.02 -44.06
CA THR A 444 -40.32 -6.87 -43.89
C THR A 444 -39.63 -5.70 -43.14
N SER A 445 -39.44 -4.61 -43.90
CA SER A 445 -39.47 -3.19 -43.51
C SER A 445 -39.11 -2.75 -42.07
N ALA A 446 -37.97 -2.06 -41.91
CA ALA A 446 -37.82 -0.93 -40.98
C ALA A 446 -36.66 0.00 -41.39
N ALA A 447 -36.87 1.30 -41.20
CA ALA A 447 -36.09 2.47 -41.62
C ALA A 447 -34.57 2.49 -41.32
N PRO A 448 -33.76 3.33 -42.00
CA PRO A 448 -32.31 3.33 -41.82
C PRO A 448 -31.93 3.97 -40.48
N ARG A 449 -31.35 3.17 -39.57
CA ARG A 449 -30.64 3.70 -38.39
C ARG A 449 -29.23 4.11 -38.81
N LYS A 450 -28.95 5.40 -38.67
CA LYS A 450 -27.61 6.01 -38.76
C LYS A 450 -26.65 5.28 -37.81
N VAL A 451 -25.53 4.81 -38.35
CA VAL A 451 -24.38 4.36 -37.56
C VAL A 451 -23.55 5.60 -37.21
N THR A 452 -23.75 6.12 -36.01
CA THR A 452 -22.83 7.06 -35.35
C THR A 452 -22.62 6.54 -33.95
N ASP A 453 -21.51 5.85 -33.70
CA ASP A 453 -20.90 5.76 -32.37
C ASP A 453 -19.47 5.22 -32.49
N LEU A 454 -18.52 6.16 -32.53
CA LEU A 454 -17.14 5.93 -32.14
C LEU A 454 -17.12 6.10 -30.62
N ASN A 455 -17.03 4.99 -29.87
CA ASN A 455 -16.97 4.95 -28.42
C ASN A 455 -15.67 5.60 -27.86
N LEU A 456 -15.62 6.93 -27.84
CA LEU A 456 -14.76 7.71 -26.94
C LEU A 456 -15.61 8.11 -25.74
N GLU A 457 -15.79 7.20 -24.79
CA GLU A 457 -16.78 7.38 -23.73
C GLU A 457 -16.40 8.44 -22.68
N ARG A 458 -15.17 8.99 -22.64
CA ARG A 458 -14.76 9.91 -21.55
C ARG A 458 -13.75 10.97 -21.97
N CYS A 459 -13.98 12.20 -21.51
CA CYS A 459 -13.07 13.35 -21.65
C CYS A 459 -11.74 13.08 -20.94
N PRO A 460 -10.58 13.32 -21.58
CA PRO A 460 -9.27 13.10 -20.98
C PRO A 460 -8.93 14.10 -19.86
N ASP A 461 -9.62 15.25 -19.81
CA ASP A 461 -9.36 16.30 -18.84
C ASP A 461 -10.24 16.16 -17.57
N CYS A 462 -11.55 15.96 -17.75
CA CYS A 462 -12.50 15.88 -16.62
C CYS A 462 -13.12 14.49 -16.39
N GLY A 463 -12.90 13.51 -17.27
CA GLY A 463 -13.45 12.16 -17.15
C GLY A 463 -14.95 12.04 -17.47
N ASP A 464 -15.62 13.14 -17.80
CA ASP A 464 -17.06 13.17 -18.13
C ASP A 464 -17.33 12.61 -19.53
N ARG A 465 -18.52 12.05 -19.76
CA ARG A 465 -18.92 11.42 -21.02
C ARG A 465 -19.44 12.39 -22.08
N ALA A 466 -19.31 13.69 -21.83
CA ALA A 466 -19.82 14.76 -22.69
C ALA A 466 -18.86 15.17 -23.82
N LEU A 467 -18.14 14.23 -24.43
CA LEU A 467 -17.31 14.49 -25.62
C LEU A 467 -18.19 14.54 -26.87
N ALA A 468 -18.03 15.59 -27.67
CA ALA A 468 -18.67 15.77 -28.97
C ALA A 468 -17.62 16.05 -30.03
N PHE A 469 -17.83 15.58 -31.26
CA PHE A 469 -17.00 15.93 -32.39
C PHE A 469 -17.70 17.03 -33.20
N GLU A 470 -17.13 18.23 -33.20
CA GLU A 470 -17.71 19.40 -33.87
C GLU A 470 -16.62 20.13 -34.66
N ALA A 471 -16.92 20.47 -35.92
CA ALA A 471 -16.05 21.26 -36.80
C ALA A 471 -14.59 20.76 -36.94
N GLY A 472 -14.36 19.43 -36.88
CA GLY A 472 -13.01 18.85 -36.98
C GLY A 472 -12.24 18.82 -35.66
N CYS A 473 -12.90 19.14 -34.54
CA CYS A 473 -12.33 19.12 -33.21
C CYS A 473 -13.16 18.24 -32.27
N MET A 474 -12.49 17.52 -31.38
CA MET A 474 -13.12 16.89 -30.22
C MET A 474 -13.29 17.91 -29.12
N THR A 475 -14.52 18.20 -28.71
CA THR A 475 -14.82 19.18 -27.67
C THR A 475 -15.62 18.54 -26.54
N CYS A 476 -15.23 18.78 -25.28
CA CYS A 476 -15.97 18.36 -24.10
C CYS A 476 -16.93 19.48 -23.67
N ARG A 477 -18.23 19.18 -23.65
CA ARG A 477 -19.26 20.15 -23.24
C ARG A 477 -19.29 20.40 -21.72
N SER A 478 -18.66 19.55 -20.92
CA SER A 478 -18.63 19.69 -19.46
C SER A 478 -17.49 20.56 -18.94
N CYS A 479 -16.29 20.48 -19.52
CA CYS A 479 -15.13 21.26 -19.06
C CYS A 479 -14.53 22.20 -20.11
N GLY A 480 -15.01 22.16 -21.36
CA GLY A 480 -14.50 23.00 -22.44
C GLY A 480 -13.21 22.50 -23.08
N PHE A 481 -12.71 21.31 -22.71
CA PHE A 481 -11.57 20.66 -23.38
C PHE A 481 -11.81 20.61 -24.90
N SER A 482 -10.86 21.07 -25.71
CA SER A 482 -10.94 20.96 -27.17
C SER A 482 -9.61 20.46 -27.75
N LYS A 483 -9.66 19.51 -28.69
CA LYS A 483 -8.51 19.04 -29.45
C LYS A 483 -8.90 18.85 -30.91
N CYS A 484 -8.33 19.66 -31.79
CA CYS A 484 -8.48 19.57 -33.23
C CYS A 484 -7.40 18.65 -33.82
N ASP A 485 -7.73 17.98 -34.92
CA ASP A 485 -6.76 17.23 -35.73
C ASP A 485 -5.80 18.16 -36.49
#